data_AF-A0A401MDN7-F1
#
_entry.id   AF-A0A401MDN7-F1
#
_cell.length_a   1.000
_cell.length_b   1.000
_cell.length_c   1.000
_cell.angle_alpha   90.00
_cell.angle_beta   90.00
_cell.angle_gamma   90.00
#
_symmetry.space_group_name_H-M   'P 1'
#
loop_
_entity.id
_entity.type
_entity.pdbx_description
1 polymer ?
#
loop_
_entity_poly.entity_id
_entity_poly.type
_entity_poly.pdbx_seq_one_letter_code
_entity_poly.pdbx_strand_id
1 'polypeptide(L)'
;MAGDFRFGLEDLRQRGVIPLEDLARVRACTAGEAEEHPAQWGAGFAAGYRSAWAAAVLRVLDTRGVEFSKEFHRGVNLCPDADVLTRFLDRAVTATHQTDLVTGESSPGSSDGS
;
A
#
# COMPACT_ATOMS: atom_id res chain seq x y z
N MET A 1 2.44 -22.82 13.64
CA MET A 1 1.75 -22.97 12.34
C MET A 1 0.84 -21.79 11.96
N ALA A 2 0.47 -20.85 12.86
CA ALA A 2 -0.36 -19.69 12.49
C ALA A 2 0.39 -18.57 11.72
N GLY A 3 1.74 -18.60 11.70
CA GLY A 3 2.57 -17.62 10.99
C GLY A 3 2.40 -17.70 9.47
N ASP A 4 2.52 -18.91 8.90
CA ASP A 4 2.48 -19.13 7.45
C ASP A 4 1.16 -18.68 6.82
N PHE A 5 0.04 -18.91 7.51
CA PHE A 5 -1.27 -18.45 7.05
C PHE A 5 -1.39 -16.91 7.03
N ARG A 6 -0.85 -16.23 8.05
CA ARG A 6 -0.87 -14.77 8.15
C ARG A 6 0.00 -14.11 7.07
N PHE A 7 1.15 -14.70 6.76
CA PHE A 7 1.99 -14.24 5.65
C PHE A 7 1.33 -14.48 4.29
N GLY A 8 0.68 -15.63 4.09
CA GLY A 8 -0.05 -15.91 2.86
C GLY A 8 -1.18 -14.92 2.59
N LEU A 9 -1.92 -14.52 3.63
CA LEU A 9 -3.00 -13.54 3.48
C LEU A 9 -2.49 -12.13 3.12
N GLU A 10 -1.35 -11.76 3.69
CA GLU A 10 -0.67 -10.50 3.39
C GLU A 10 -0.13 -10.47 1.94
N ASP A 11 0.45 -11.57 1.46
CA ASP A 11 0.86 -11.72 0.05
C ASP A 11 -0.33 -11.55 -0.90
N LEU A 12 -1.45 -12.22 -0.62
CA LEU A 12 -2.66 -12.09 -1.42
C LEU A 12 -3.17 -10.65 -1.44
N ARG A 13 -3.08 -9.94 -0.31
CA ARG A 13 -3.44 -8.52 -0.23
C ARG A 13 -2.52 -7.68 -1.11
N GLN A 14 -1.21 -7.84 -0.99
CA GLN A 14 -0.24 -7.04 -1.75
C GLN A 14 -0.36 -7.26 -3.26
N ARG A 15 -0.74 -8.47 -3.67
CA ARG A 15 -1.02 -8.81 -5.08
C ARG A 15 -2.39 -8.32 -5.58
N GLY A 16 -3.17 -7.64 -4.74
CA GLY A 16 -4.51 -7.15 -5.07
C GLY A 16 -5.55 -8.26 -5.25
N VAL A 17 -5.28 -9.48 -4.77
CA VAL A 17 -6.21 -10.62 -4.87
C VAL A 17 -7.35 -10.47 -3.87
N ILE A 18 -7.07 -9.89 -2.71
CA ILE A 18 -8.09 -9.60 -1.69
C ILE A 18 -8.07 -8.10 -1.31
N PRO A 19 -9.22 -7.51 -1.01
CA PRO A 19 -9.30 -6.14 -0.54
C PRO A 19 -8.77 -6.02 0.90
N LEU A 20 -8.37 -4.80 1.29
CA LEU A 20 -7.87 -4.53 2.65
C LEU A 20 -8.91 -4.84 3.72
N GLU A 21 -10.18 -4.60 3.42
CA GLU A 21 -11.30 -4.82 4.33
C GLU A 21 -11.47 -6.30 4.67
N ASP A 22 -11.22 -7.19 3.70
CA ASP A 22 -11.31 -8.63 3.93
C ASP A 22 -10.10 -9.16 4.69
N LEU A 23 -8.89 -8.66 4.41
CA LEU A 23 -7.73 -8.90 5.27
C LEU A 23 -8.01 -8.44 6.72
N ALA A 24 -8.56 -7.24 6.88
CA ALA A 24 -8.89 -6.66 8.19
C ALA A 24 -9.93 -7.51 8.93
N ARG A 25 -10.97 -7.97 8.23
CA ARG A 25 -12.02 -8.84 8.78
C ARG A 25 -11.45 -10.18 9.27
N VAL A 26 -10.63 -10.85 8.45
CA VAL A 26 -10.01 -12.12 8.83
C VAL A 26 -9.05 -11.93 10.01
N ARG A 27 -8.31 -10.82 10.05
CA ARG A 27 -7.47 -10.46 11.19
C ARG A 27 -8.29 -10.19 12.45
N ALA A 28 -9.44 -9.54 12.33
CA ALA A 28 -10.37 -9.34 13.45
C ALA A 28 -10.86 -10.69 13.99
N CYS A 29 -11.38 -11.57 13.13
CA CYS A 29 -11.88 -12.88 13.55
C CYS A 29 -10.83 -13.78 14.22
N THR A 30 -9.53 -13.52 13.98
CA THR A 30 -8.42 -14.29 14.56
C THR A 30 -7.77 -13.59 15.76
N ALA A 31 -8.06 -12.32 15.99
CA ALA A 31 -7.63 -11.58 17.17
C ALA A 31 -8.70 -11.79 18.26
N GLY A 32 -8.37 -12.58 19.29
CA GLY A 32 -9.32 -12.92 20.35
C GLY A 32 -9.97 -11.71 21.05
N GLU A 33 -9.32 -10.55 21.05
CA GLU A 33 -9.83 -9.29 21.63
C GLU A 33 -10.83 -8.53 20.73
N ALA A 34 -11.06 -8.99 19.50
CA ALA A 34 -11.96 -8.32 18.56
C ALA A 34 -13.42 -8.81 18.64
N GLU A 35 -13.76 -9.74 19.54
CA GLU A 35 -15.12 -10.27 19.68
C GLU A 35 -16.15 -9.18 20.01
N GLU A 36 -15.77 -8.18 20.79
CA GLU A 36 -16.72 -7.16 21.28
C GLU A 36 -17.10 -6.17 20.16
N HIS A 37 -16.12 -5.73 19.35
CA HIS A 37 -16.32 -4.73 18.30
C HIS A 37 -15.47 -5.01 17.03
N PRO A 38 -15.77 -6.07 16.26
CA PRO A 38 -14.94 -6.48 15.12
C PRO A 38 -14.87 -5.43 14.00
N ALA A 39 -15.93 -4.64 13.81
CA ALA A 39 -15.94 -3.57 12.81
C ALA A 39 -15.02 -2.40 13.17
N GLN A 40 -15.02 -1.96 14.43
CA GLN A 40 -14.13 -0.89 14.90
C GLN A 40 -12.67 -1.35 14.86
N TRP A 41 -12.42 -2.59 15.29
CA TRP A 41 -11.10 -3.19 15.18
C TRP A 41 -10.61 -3.24 13.73
N GLY A 42 -11.46 -3.73 12.81
CA GLY A 42 -11.14 -3.80 11.38
C GLY A 42 -10.85 -2.42 10.76
N ALA A 43 -11.65 -1.40 11.11
CA ALA A 43 -11.40 -0.03 10.69
C ALA A 43 -10.07 0.52 11.22
N GLY A 44 -9.75 0.25 12.48
CA GLY A 44 -8.47 0.63 13.11
C GLY A 44 -7.29 -0.06 12.44
N PHE A 45 -7.40 -1.36 12.16
CA PHE A 45 -6.39 -2.12 11.43
C PHE A 45 -6.17 -1.52 10.03
N ALA A 46 -7.25 -1.26 9.28
CA ALA A 46 -7.15 -0.72 7.93
C ALA A 46 -6.52 0.70 7.93
N ALA A 47 -6.84 1.53 8.92
CA ALA A 47 -6.20 2.83 9.09
C ALA A 47 -4.70 2.69 9.39
N GLY A 48 -4.33 1.82 10.34
CA GLY A 48 -2.93 1.54 10.68
C GLY A 48 -2.13 0.99 9.50
N TYR A 49 -2.72 0.08 8.72
CA TYR A 49 -2.14 -0.46 7.49
C TYR A 49 -1.82 0.67 6.51
N ARG A 50 -2.79 1.54 6.20
CA ARG A 50 -2.56 2.66 5.26
C ARG A 50 -1.47 3.60 5.76
N SER A 51 -1.48 3.96 7.05
CA SER A 51 -0.44 4.80 7.63
C SER A 51 0.95 4.16 7.54
N ALA A 52 1.05 2.85 7.78
CA ALA A 52 2.31 2.10 7.68
C ALA A 52 2.83 2.07 6.24
N TRP A 53 1.96 1.84 5.26
CA TRP A 53 2.35 1.83 3.85
C TRP A 53 2.74 3.22 3.35
N ALA A 54 2.01 4.27 3.73
CA ALA A 54 2.36 5.65 3.42
C ALA A 54 3.75 6.01 3.99
N ALA A 55 4.01 5.64 5.25
CA ALA A 55 5.32 5.84 5.87
C ALA A 55 6.43 5.03 5.17
N ALA A 56 6.14 3.81 4.73
CA ALA A 56 7.09 2.97 4.01
C ALA A 56 7.47 3.59 2.66
N VAL A 57 6.50 4.08 1.88
CA VAL A 57 6.74 4.80 0.61
C VAL A 57 7.68 5.97 0.86
N LEU A 58 7.34 6.86 1.79
CA LEU A 58 8.14 8.05 2.07
C LEU A 58 9.55 7.69 2.57
N ARG A 59 9.69 6.66 3.41
CA ARG A 59 10.99 6.19 3.89
C ARG A 59 11.87 5.66 2.76
N VAL A 60 11.30 4.90 1.82
CA VAL A 60 12.06 4.39 0.67
C VAL A 60 12.56 5.55 -0.19
N LEU A 61 11.72 6.55 -0.47
CA LEU A 61 12.10 7.71 -1.27
C LEU A 61 13.19 8.55 -0.58
N ASP A 62 13.04 8.79 0.73
CA ASP A 62 14.03 9.49 1.56
C ASP A 62 15.38 8.75 1.60
N THR A 63 15.36 7.43 1.79
CA THR A 63 16.57 6.59 1.78
C THR A 63 17.29 6.64 0.44
N ARG A 64 16.56 6.83 -0.66
CA ARG A 64 17.11 6.97 -2.01
C ARG A 64 17.57 8.39 -2.33
N GLY A 65 17.35 9.35 -1.45
CA GLY A 65 17.72 10.75 -1.66
C GLY A 65 16.90 11.44 -2.76
N VAL A 66 15.69 10.95 -3.05
CA VAL A 66 14.79 11.57 -4.03
C VAL A 66 13.89 12.55 -3.29
N GLU A 67 14.13 13.85 -3.49
CA GLU A 67 13.30 14.89 -2.87
C GLU A 67 11.98 15.07 -3.63
N PHE A 68 10.88 15.03 -2.88
CA PHE A 68 9.54 15.36 -3.36
C PHE A 68 8.98 16.57 -2.63
N SER A 69 7.95 17.18 -3.23
CA SER A 69 7.28 18.33 -2.63
C SER A 69 6.53 17.95 -1.34
N LYS A 70 6.31 18.94 -0.46
CA LYS A 70 5.53 18.75 0.77
C LYS A 70 4.07 18.38 0.46
N GLU A 71 3.55 18.89 -0.65
CA GLU A 71 2.24 18.56 -1.18
C GLU A 71 2.14 17.07 -1.54
N PHE A 72 3.18 16.51 -2.15
CA PHE A 72 3.26 15.07 -2.42
C PHE A 72 3.30 14.25 -1.13
N HIS A 73 4.14 14.64 -0.17
CA HIS A 73 4.21 13.96 1.14
C HIS A 73 2.85 13.94 1.83
N ARG A 74 2.14 15.08 1.82
CA ARG A 74 0.78 15.17 2.36
C ARG A 74 -0.19 14.28 1.58
N GLY A 75 -0.10 14.24 0.26
CA GLY A 75 -0.93 13.39 -0.59
C GLY A 75 -0.78 11.90 -0.27
N VAL A 76 0.46 11.43 -0.10
CA VAL A 76 0.75 10.03 0.27
C VAL A 76 0.21 9.73 1.68
N ASN A 77 0.42 10.60 2.67
CA ASN A 77 -0.06 10.39 4.04
C ASN A 77 -1.59 10.36 4.17
N LEU A 78 -2.30 11.08 3.29
CA LEU A 78 -3.76 11.15 3.29
C LEU A 78 -4.42 10.19 2.31
N CYS A 79 -3.63 9.32 1.65
CA CYS A 79 -4.15 8.40 0.65
C CYS A 79 -5.12 7.39 1.30
N PRO A 80 -6.40 7.36 0.88
CA PRO A 80 -7.38 6.44 1.46
C PRO A 80 -7.29 5.03 0.84
N ASP A 81 -6.58 4.89 -0.27
CA ASP A 81 -6.52 3.67 -1.06
C ASP A 81 -5.19 2.92 -0.82
N ALA A 82 -5.31 1.75 -0.20
CA ALA A 82 -4.16 0.93 0.13
C ALA A 82 -3.54 0.21 -1.09
N ASP A 83 -4.28 0.02 -2.20
CA ASP A 83 -3.74 -0.51 -3.45
C ASP A 83 -2.91 0.54 -4.19
N VAL A 84 -3.34 1.80 -4.14
CA VAL A 84 -2.51 2.92 -4.60
C VAL A 84 -1.22 2.99 -3.79
N LEU A 85 -1.29 2.92 -2.46
CA LEU A 85 -0.09 2.94 -1.61
C LEU A 85 0.84 1.74 -1.85
N THR A 86 0.30 0.55 -2.09
CA THR A 86 1.10 -0.64 -2.42
C THR A 86 1.84 -0.44 -3.74
N ARG A 87 1.15 0.03 -4.79
CA ARG A 87 1.78 0.35 -6.08
C ARG A 87 2.82 1.46 -5.96
N PHE A 88 2.58 2.47 -5.13
CA PHE A 88 3.57 3.51 -4.85
C PHE A 88 4.80 2.93 -4.19
N LEU A 89 4.65 1.97 -3.27
CA LEU A 89 5.78 1.33 -2.61
C LEU A 89 6.64 0.53 -3.60
N ASP A 90 6.00 -0.25 -4.47
CA ASP A 90 6.71 -1.01 -5.52
C ASP A 90 7.49 -0.09 -6.45
N ARG A 91 6.87 1.03 -6.86
CA ARG A 91 7.49 2.03 -7.75
C ARG A 91 8.53 2.88 -7.02
N ALA A 92 8.41 3.08 -5.71
CA ALA A 92 9.33 3.89 -4.92
C ALA A 92 10.76 3.35 -4.93
N VAL A 93 10.95 2.06 -5.26
CA VAL A 93 12.27 1.45 -5.37
C VAL A 93 13.03 1.93 -6.63
N THR A 94 12.32 2.31 -7.69
CA THR A 94 12.92 2.69 -8.98
C THR A 94 12.66 4.14 -9.39
N ALA A 95 11.58 4.77 -8.88
CA ALA A 95 11.16 6.12 -9.24
C ALA A 95 12.27 7.17 -9.09
N THR A 96 12.39 8.06 -10.07
CA THR A 96 13.32 9.21 -10.05
C THR A 96 12.56 10.53 -10.00
N HIS A 97 11.36 10.54 -10.55
CA HIS A 97 10.46 11.68 -10.59
C HIS A 97 9.09 11.32 -10.01
N GLN A 98 8.30 12.34 -9.67
CA GLN A 98 7.01 12.14 -8.99
C GLN A 98 6.01 11.44 -9.90
N THR A 99 6.10 11.72 -11.19
CA THR A 99 5.33 11.07 -12.25
C THR A 99 5.53 9.56 -12.23
N ASP A 100 6.75 9.07 -12.02
CA ASP A 100 7.07 7.63 -12.05
C ASP A 100 6.27 6.84 -10.99
N LEU A 101 5.92 7.48 -9.87
CA LEU A 101 5.08 6.87 -8.82
C LEU A 101 3.61 6.80 -9.23
N VAL A 102 3.12 7.82 -9.92
CA VAL A 102 1.69 7.98 -10.26
C VAL A 102 1.35 7.26 -11.57
N THR A 103 2.18 7.41 -12.60
CA THR A 103 2.03 6.84 -13.93
C THR A 103 2.87 5.57 -14.06
N GLY A 104 2.45 4.47 -13.46
CA GLY A 104 3.02 3.17 -13.83
C GLY A 104 2.45 2.74 -15.16
N GLU A 105 3.33 2.70 -16.15
CA GLU A 105 3.16 2.25 -17.53
C GLU A 105 2.12 3.00 -18.37
N SER A 106 2.55 4.11 -18.98
CA SER A 106 2.34 4.26 -20.43
C SER A 106 3.64 3.86 -21.10
N SER A 107 3.76 2.59 -21.49
CA SER A 107 4.86 2.14 -22.34
C SER A 107 4.73 2.86 -23.69
N PRO A 108 5.70 3.68 -24.16
CA PRO A 108 5.66 4.25 -25.50
C PRO A 108 6.14 3.18 -26.48
N GLY A 109 5.25 2.26 -26.84
CA GLY A 109 5.55 1.14 -27.73
C GLY A 109 4.51 1.03 -28.84
N SER A 110 4.55 1.96 -29.80
CA SER A 110 4.29 1.75 -31.23
C SER A 110 4.20 3.10 -31.94
N SER A 111 5.35 3.70 -32.18
CA SER A 111 5.51 4.50 -33.40
C SER A 111 5.92 3.51 -34.49
N ASP A 112 4.93 2.94 -35.17
CA ASP A 112 5.19 2.29 -36.45
C ASP A 112 5.65 3.39 -37.41
N GLY A 113 6.87 3.21 -37.89
CA GLY A 113 7.49 4.05 -38.89
C GLY A 113 6.82 3.92 -40.25
N SER A 114 6.81 5.07 -40.93
CA SER A 114 6.72 5.34 -42.37
C SER A 114 6.34 4.23 -43.33
#